data_AF-A0A954SPP0-F1
#
_entry.id   AF-A0A954SPP0-F1
#
_cell.length_a   1.000
_cell.length_b   1.000
_cell.length_c   1.000
_cell.angle_alpha   90.00
_cell.angle_beta   90.00
_cell.angle_gamma   90.00
#
_symmetry.space_group_name_H-M   'P 1'
#
loop_
_entity.id
_entity.type
_entity.pdbx_description
1 polymer ?
#
loop_
_entity_poly.entity_id
_entity_poly.type
_entity_poly.pdbx_seq_one_letter_code
_entity_poly.pdbx_strand_id
1 'polypeptide(L)'
;ILGTFFSGVCLGDGKSVHWSWKDDYRTYWYPAQFMTGIVAVPDVLQAQRQNPKDIQPDRSNLMLEKRLAGKCEGALLDATIGDEEGLILNLEGDVEITPSNEAGFSRTVTGSFKGVLEPIPGEEGPIQEKTPVELTIYSLSDIDPPIFPSPHREFKAVVEGKTTGDVPLGIRASLQGRIRNSRSFADYYCAPLDDTGLVQAHGNLGKYFELGMMYTMIAGLLNVLAIWDAFEGPAYGYGDEDEDDASKPQPATA
;
A
#
# COMPACT_ATOMS: atom_id res chain seq x y z
N ILE A 1 1.50 -16.17 -17.41
CA ILE A 1 2.42 -15.07 -16.98
C ILE A 1 1.63 -13.87 -16.47
N LEU A 2 0.98 -13.08 -17.32
CA LEU A 2 0.24 -11.86 -16.88
C LEU A 2 -0.86 -12.15 -15.86
N GLY A 3 -1.69 -13.18 -16.08
CA GLY A 3 -2.72 -13.56 -15.10
C GLY A 3 -2.13 -13.91 -13.73
N THR A 4 -1.04 -14.67 -13.70
CA THR A 4 -0.30 -15.01 -12.46
C THR A 4 0.24 -13.76 -11.77
N PHE A 5 0.81 -12.82 -12.55
CA PHE A 5 1.33 -11.56 -12.03
C PHE A 5 0.22 -10.71 -11.41
N PHE A 6 -0.87 -10.46 -12.13
CA PHE A 6 -1.97 -9.65 -11.62
C PHE A 6 -2.67 -10.30 -10.43
N SER A 7 -2.83 -11.62 -10.41
CA SER A 7 -3.32 -12.33 -9.22
C SER A 7 -2.40 -12.08 -8.01
N GLY A 8 -1.08 -12.10 -8.19
CA GLY A 8 -0.13 -11.83 -7.11
C GLY A 8 -0.12 -10.37 -6.65
N VAL A 9 -0.30 -9.41 -7.56
CA VAL A 9 -0.47 -7.99 -7.23
C VAL A 9 -1.77 -7.77 -6.44
N CYS A 10 -2.87 -8.39 -6.86
CA CYS A 10 -4.15 -8.30 -6.16
C CYS A 10 -4.09 -8.95 -4.76
N LEU A 11 -3.48 -10.12 -4.64
CA LEU A 11 -3.32 -10.81 -3.34
C LEU A 11 -2.44 -10.01 -2.39
N GLY A 12 -1.42 -9.34 -2.91
CA GLY A 12 -0.53 -8.47 -2.15
C GLY A 12 -1.05 -7.04 -1.94
N ASP A 13 -2.28 -6.71 -2.35
CA ASP A 13 -2.84 -5.34 -2.27
C ASP A 13 -1.90 -4.27 -2.90
N GLY A 14 -1.21 -4.63 -3.99
CA GLY A 14 -0.23 -3.77 -4.66
C GLY A 14 1.13 -3.64 -3.95
N LYS A 15 1.30 -4.27 -2.77
CA LYS A 15 2.53 -4.23 -1.95
C LYS A 15 3.52 -5.34 -2.26
N SER A 16 3.10 -6.37 -3.00
CA SER A 16 3.90 -7.58 -3.27
C SER A 16 5.07 -7.36 -4.24
N VAL A 17 5.06 -6.24 -4.98
CA VAL A 17 6.11 -5.85 -5.92
C VAL A 17 6.65 -4.51 -5.45
N HIS A 18 7.88 -4.52 -4.94
CA HIS A 18 8.59 -3.32 -4.51
C HIS A 18 10.10 -3.51 -4.70
N TRP A 19 10.82 -2.43 -5.02
CA TRP A 19 12.27 -2.39 -5.13
C TRP A 19 12.88 -1.59 -3.98
N SER A 20 13.73 -2.23 -3.19
CA SER A 20 14.59 -1.60 -2.19
C SER A 20 16.01 -2.15 -2.29
N TRP A 21 16.97 -1.23 -2.42
CA TRP A 21 18.40 -1.54 -2.49
C TRP A 21 19.17 -0.75 -1.42
N LYS A 22 18.76 -0.91 -0.17
CA LYS A 22 19.42 -0.30 1.01
C LYS A 22 20.28 -1.33 1.73
N ASP A 23 21.25 -0.89 2.52
CA ASP A 23 22.16 -1.81 3.21
C ASP A 23 21.47 -2.67 4.27
N ASP A 24 20.44 -2.13 4.94
CA ASP A 24 19.67 -2.87 5.95
C ASP A 24 18.56 -3.75 5.35
N TYR A 25 18.02 -3.39 4.18
CA TYR A 25 16.94 -4.13 3.51
C TYR A 25 17.11 -4.13 1.99
N ARG A 26 17.49 -5.30 1.46
CA ARG A 26 17.62 -5.55 0.01
C ARG A 26 16.57 -6.56 -0.46
N THR A 27 15.83 -6.17 -1.49
CA THR A 27 14.78 -6.99 -2.09
C THR A 27 15.38 -7.98 -3.09
N TYR A 28 16.10 -9.01 -2.62
CA TYR A 28 16.81 -9.96 -3.48
C TYR A 28 15.93 -10.78 -4.42
N TRP A 29 14.62 -10.88 -4.13
CA TRP A 29 13.65 -11.55 -5.00
C TRP A 29 13.14 -10.67 -6.14
N TYR A 30 13.36 -9.35 -6.08
CA TYR A 30 12.87 -8.43 -7.10
C TYR A 30 13.39 -8.72 -8.51
N PRO A 31 14.66 -9.13 -8.75
CA PRO A 31 15.12 -9.51 -10.08
C PRO A 31 14.24 -10.58 -10.74
N ALA A 32 13.71 -11.53 -9.96
CA ALA A 32 12.77 -12.52 -10.48
C ALA A 32 11.45 -11.85 -10.92
N GLN A 33 10.94 -10.88 -10.17
CA GLN A 33 9.72 -10.12 -10.49
C GLN A 33 9.91 -9.15 -11.67
N PHE A 34 11.05 -8.46 -11.74
CA PHE A 34 11.42 -7.51 -12.78
C PHE A 34 11.37 -8.14 -14.18
N MET A 35 11.72 -9.42 -14.28
CA MET A 35 11.70 -10.15 -15.54
C MET A 35 10.30 -10.37 -16.11
N THR A 36 9.21 -9.94 -15.43
CA THR A 36 7.89 -9.78 -16.07
C THR A 36 7.81 -8.63 -17.07
N GLY A 37 8.90 -7.85 -17.20
CA GLY A 37 9.07 -6.81 -18.21
C GLY A 37 8.43 -5.48 -17.80
N ILE A 38 7.76 -4.82 -18.75
CA ILE A 38 7.24 -3.45 -18.58
C ILE A 38 6.28 -3.29 -17.39
N VAL A 39 5.67 -4.38 -16.92
CA VAL A 39 4.69 -4.36 -15.83
C VAL A 39 5.34 -4.14 -14.46
N ALA A 40 6.62 -4.51 -14.30
CA ALA A 40 7.40 -4.32 -13.08
C ALA A 40 8.30 -3.06 -13.11
N VAL A 41 8.52 -2.46 -14.28
CA VAL A 41 9.31 -1.22 -14.45
C VAL A 41 8.83 -0.03 -13.60
N PRO A 42 7.50 0.18 -13.40
CA PRO A 42 7.02 1.30 -12.58
C PRO A 42 7.60 1.33 -11.18
N ASP A 43 7.97 0.18 -10.61
CA ASP A 43 8.56 0.09 -9.29
C ASP A 43 9.94 0.76 -9.18
N VAL A 44 10.82 0.49 -10.15
CA VAL A 44 12.13 1.16 -10.21
C VAL A 44 11.95 2.68 -10.36
N LEU A 45 10.97 3.10 -11.15
CA LEU A 45 10.66 4.53 -11.34
C LEU A 45 10.08 5.14 -10.06
N GLN A 46 9.21 4.42 -9.34
CA GLN A 46 8.65 4.85 -8.06
C GLN A 46 9.77 5.00 -7.01
N ALA A 47 10.69 4.04 -6.94
CA ALA A 47 11.85 4.10 -6.05
C ALA A 47 12.76 5.31 -6.33
N GLN A 48 12.86 5.76 -7.59
CA GLN A 48 13.58 6.97 -7.95
C GLN A 48 12.80 8.26 -7.65
N ARG A 49 11.46 8.21 -7.66
CA ARG A 49 10.59 9.37 -7.36
C ARG A 49 10.46 9.64 -5.86
N GLN A 50 10.56 8.61 -5.03
CA GLN A 50 10.37 8.73 -3.58
C GLN A 50 11.57 9.44 -2.95
N ASN A 51 11.31 10.47 -2.15
CA ASN A 51 12.35 11.22 -1.47
C ASN A 51 12.98 10.34 -0.38
N PRO A 52 14.32 10.24 -0.23
CA PRO A 52 14.93 9.38 0.78
C PRO A 52 14.45 9.63 2.23
N LYS A 53 13.99 10.85 2.53
CA LYS A 53 13.39 11.21 3.83
C LYS A 53 12.06 10.52 4.09
N ASP A 54 11.32 10.20 3.04
CA ASP A 54 9.99 9.59 3.07
C ASP A 54 10.03 8.08 3.32
N ILE A 55 11.24 7.50 3.30
CA ILE A 55 11.50 6.06 3.41
C ILE A 55 12.17 5.73 4.74
N GLN A 56 12.10 6.63 5.72
CA GLN A 56 12.63 6.41 7.06
C GLN A 56 11.55 5.76 7.94
N PRO A 57 11.93 4.85 8.86
CA PRO A 57 10.98 4.24 9.78
C PRO A 57 10.31 5.28 10.67
N ASP A 58 11.03 6.37 10.99
CA ASP A 58 10.47 7.55 11.66
C ASP A 58 9.86 8.52 10.65
N ARG A 59 8.56 8.33 10.44
CA ARG A 59 7.69 9.18 9.61
C ARG A 59 7.19 10.43 10.32
N SER A 60 7.50 10.62 11.61
CA SER A 60 7.07 11.82 12.34
C SER A 60 7.60 13.10 11.69
N ASN A 61 8.74 13.03 11.00
CA ASN A 61 9.38 14.16 10.34
C ASN A 61 8.78 14.52 8.96
N LEU A 62 7.83 13.75 8.45
CA LEU A 62 7.16 14.05 7.18
C LEU A 62 6.28 15.29 7.30
N MET A 63 6.57 16.29 6.48
CA MET A 63 5.73 17.49 6.40
C MET A 63 4.59 17.29 5.41
N LEU A 64 3.46 17.90 5.72
CA LEU A 64 2.33 17.94 4.81
C LEU A 64 2.59 18.99 3.72
N GLU A 65 3.02 18.57 2.53
CA GLU A 65 3.34 19.51 1.44
C GLU A 65 2.11 20.21 0.84
N LYS A 66 0.98 19.51 0.82
CA LYS A 66 -0.26 19.95 0.18
C LYS A 66 -1.44 19.66 1.10
N ARG A 67 -2.49 20.47 0.97
CA ARG A 67 -3.77 20.21 1.62
C ARG A 67 -4.21 18.76 1.37
N LEU A 68 -4.61 18.09 2.44
CA LEU A 68 -5.09 16.72 2.43
C LEU A 68 -6.53 16.74 2.90
N ALA A 69 -7.45 16.38 2.03
CA ALA A 69 -8.88 16.35 2.33
C ALA A 69 -9.53 15.11 1.74
N GLY A 70 -10.52 14.56 2.44
CA GLY A 70 -11.29 13.42 1.95
C GLY A 70 -12.04 12.70 3.07
N LYS A 71 -12.70 11.61 2.69
CA LYS A 71 -13.38 10.73 3.64
C LYS A 71 -12.36 9.97 4.47
N CYS A 72 -12.48 10.10 5.78
CA CYS A 72 -11.60 9.52 6.77
C CYS A 72 -12.38 8.51 7.61
N GLU A 73 -11.77 7.35 7.79
CA GLU A 73 -12.19 6.34 8.76
C GLU A 73 -11.05 6.15 9.75
N GLY A 74 -11.36 6.01 11.03
CA GLY A 74 -10.31 5.92 12.03
C GLY A 74 -10.83 5.57 13.41
N ALA A 75 -9.95 5.75 14.37
CA ALA A 75 -10.27 5.65 15.78
C ALA A 75 -9.66 6.83 16.55
N LEU A 76 -10.38 7.29 17.55
CA LEU A 76 -9.83 8.08 18.63
C LEU A 76 -9.22 7.10 19.63
N LEU A 77 -7.95 7.34 19.95
CA LEU A 77 -7.17 6.62 20.94
C LEU A 77 -6.94 7.55 22.13
N ASP A 78 -6.99 6.96 23.33
CA ASP A 78 -6.77 7.67 24.58
C ASP A 78 -7.66 8.93 24.67
N ALA A 79 -8.93 8.76 24.31
CA ALA A 79 -9.86 9.87 24.26
C ALA A 79 -10.36 10.21 25.66
N THR A 80 -10.27 11.50 25.99
CA THR A 80 -10.94 12.13 27.13
C THR A 80 -12.23 12.76 26.64
N ILE A 81 -13.37 12.33 27.17
CA ILE A 81 -14.69 12.91 26.89
C ILE A 81 -15.36 13.26 28.22
N GLY A 82 -15.45 14.56 28.51
CA GLY A 82 -15.92 15.00 29.83
C GLY A 82 -14.98 14.54 30.94
N ASP A 83 -15.50 13.70 31.85
CA ASP A 83 -14.75 13.14 33.00
C ASP A 83 -14.20 11.72 32.73
N GLU A 84 -14.53 11.12 31.58
CA GLU A 84 -14.05 9.80 31.20
C GLU A 84 -12.76 9.90 30.38
N GLU A 85 -11.78 9.07 30.70
CA GLU A 85 -10.44 9.05 30.10
C GLU A 85 -10.10 7.66 29.56
N GLY A 86 -9.15 7.59 28.62
CA GLY A 86 -8.63 6.32 28.09
C GLY A 86 -9.59 5.61 27.14
N LEU A 87 -10.58 6.31 26.58
CA LEU A 87 -11.57 5.71 25.69
C LEU A 87 -10.97 5.43 24.31
N ILE A 88 -11.40 4.32 23.71
CA ILE A 88 -11.14 4.01 22.30
C ILE A 88 -12.49 4.09 21.59
N LEU A 89 -12.57 4.86 20.51
CA LEU A 89 -13.83 5.09 19.80
C LEU A 89 -13.58 5.11 18.30
N ASN A 90 -14.44 4.45 17.54
CA ASN A 90 -14.36 4.52 16.08
C ASN A 90 -14.96 5.83 15.58
N LEU A 91 -14.47 6.31 14.45
CA LEU A 91 -14.99 7.51 13.80
C LEU A 91 -15.01 7.37 12.28
N GLU A 92 -16.04 7.95 11.68
CA GLU A 92 -16.15 8.12 10.23
C GLU A 92 -16.57 9.56 9.94
N GLY A 93 -15.95 10.19 8.95
CA GLY A 93 -16.28 11.56 8.59
C GLY A 93 -15.40 12.13 7.50
N ASP A 94 -15.52 13.43 7.31
CA ASP A 94 -14.67 14.20 6.40
C ASP A 94 -13.54 14.86 7.21
N VAL A 95 -12.32 14.69 6.71
CA VAL A 95 -11.14 15.36 7.26
C VAL A 95 -10.61 16.35 6.24
N GLU A 96 -10.15 17.49 6.75
CA GLU A 96 -9.39 18.46 6.00
C GLU A 96 -8.19 18.89 6.84
N ILE A 97 -6.99 18.74 6.30
CA ILE A 97 -5.74 19.14 6.93
C ILE A 97 -5.02 20.08 5.98
N THR A 98 -4.71 21.27 6.45
CA THR A 98 -3.93 22.27 5.73
C THR A 98 -2.60 22.51 6.42
N PRO A 99 -1.49 22.57 5.67
CA PRO A 99 -0.23 23.00 6.25
C PRO A 99 -0.31 24.49 6.59
N SER A 100 0.08 24.87 7.82
CA SER A 100 0.22 26.28 8.17
C SER A 100 1.56 26.77 7.66
N ASN A 101 1.54 27.80 6.81
CA ASN A 101 2.74 28.45 6.26
C ASN A 101 3.37 29.46 7.27
N GLU A 102 3.30 29.18 8.56
CA GLU A 102 3.99 30.04 9.54
C GLU A 102 5.49 29.76 9.47
N ALA A 103 6.23 30.75 8.97
CA ALA A 103 7.68 30.75 8.78
C ALA A 103 8.40 30.49 10.12
N GLY A 104 8.64 29.22 10.42
CA GLY A 104 9.36 28.75 11.59
C GLY A 104 9.47 27.22 11.56
N PHE A 105 10.44 26.67 12.30
CA PHE A 105 10.69 25.22 12.39
C PHE A 105 9.52 24.39 13.00
N SER A 106 8.36 24.99 13.22
CA SER A 106 7.21 24.39 13.91
C SER A 106 6.25 23.73 12.93
N ARG A 107 5.88 22.46 13.19
CA ARG A 107 4.93 21.64 12.41
C ARG A 107 3.49 22.02 12.66
N THR A 108 3.15 23.30 12.58
CA THR A 108 1.76 23.70 12.78
C THR A 108 0.96 23.28 11.54
N VAL A 109 0.14 22.24 11.70
CA VAL A 109 -0.94 21.97 10.77
C VAL A 109 -2.21 22.49 11.39
N THR A 110 -3.12 22.98 10.56
CA THR A 110 -4.47 23.29 11.01
C THR A 110 -5.40 22.44 10.19
N GLY A 111 -6.23 21.66 10.87
CA GLY A 111 -7.23 20.84 10.22
C GLY A 111 -8.54 20.82 10.99
N SER A 112 -9.58 20.37 10.30
CA SER A 112 -10.89 20.12 10.87
C SER A 112 -11.33 18.72 10.47
N PHE A 113 -11.89 18.00 11.43
CA PHE A 113 -12.57 16.75 11.20
C PHE A 113 -14.04 16.94 11.59
N LYS A 114 -14.95 16.57 10.68
CA LYS A 114 -16.38 16.57 10.91
C LYS A 114 -16.91 15.18 10.62
N GLY A 115 -17.51 14.55 11.62
CA GLY A 115 -17.90 13.17 11.49
C GLY A 115 -18.79 12.70 12.61
N VAL A 116 -18.82 11.39 12.75
CA VAL A 116 -19.64 10.68 13.71
C VAL A 116 -18.77 9.70 14.46
N LEU A 117 -18.91 9.69 15.79
CA LEU A 117 -18.33 8.66 16.64
C LEU A 117 -19.26 7.44 16.63
N GLU A 118 -18.67 6.28 16.38
CA GLU A 118 -19.36 5.00 16.40
C GLU A 118 -19.01 4.22 17.67
N PRO A 119 -20.01 3.62 18.34
CA PRO A 119 -19.78 2.75 19.47
C PRO A 119 -18.95 1.53 19.05
N ILE A 120 -18.07 1.05 19.93
CA ILE A 120 -17.41 -0.23 19.73
C ILE A 120 -18.45 -1.35 19.96
N PRO A 121 -18.70 -2.22 18.97
CA PRO A 121 -19.68 -3.30 19.13
C PRO A 121 -19.30 -4.23 20.29
N GLY A 122 -20.15 -4.29 21.31
CA GLY A 122 -19.97 -5.21 22.45
C GLY A 122 -19.28 -4.62 23.68
N GLU A 123 -18.92 -3.33 23.67
CA GLU A 123 -18.44 -2.62 24.86
C GLU A 123 -19.50 -1.61 25.34
N GLU A 124 -19.78 -1.60 26.66
CA GLU A 124 -20.58 -0.55 27.30
C GLU A 124 -19.72 0.70 27.46
N GLY A 125 -19.66 1.52 26.41
CA GLY A 125 -18.98 2.81 26.41
C GLY A 125 -19.92 3.98 26.71
N PRO A 126 -19.37 5.19 26.95
CA PRO A 126 -20.14 6.43 27.14
C PRO A 126 -20.96 6.82 25.92
N ILE A 127 -20.58 6.34 24.74
CA ILE A 127 -21.27 6.59 23.49
C ILE A 127 -22.00 5.30 23.12
N GLN A 128 -23.32 5.29 23.30
CA GLN A 128 -24.19 4.17 22.94
C GLN A 128 -24.83 4.35 21.55
N GLU A 129 -24.84 5.58 21.04
CA GLU A 129 -25.41 5.94 19.75
C GLU A 129 -24.44 6.78 18.92
N LYS A 130 -24.64 6.75 17.60
CA LYS A 130 -23.86 7.53 16.63
C LYS A 130 -23.90 9.03 16.98
N THR A 131 -22.80 9.54 17.51
CA THR A 131 -22.74 10.92 18.04
C THR A 131 -21.96 11.83 17.09
N PRO A 132 -22.55 12.91 16.59
CA PRO A 132 -21.86 13.85 15.71
C PRO A 132 -20.78 14.63 16.47
N VAL A 133 -19.62 14.80 15.84
CA VAL A 133 -18.46 15.48 16.41
C VAL A 133 -17.83 16.46 15.44
N GLU A 134 -17.38 17.59 15.99
CA GLU A 134 -16.51 18.53 15.31
C GLU A 134 -15.20 18.61 16.08
N LEU A 135 -14.11 18.19 15.43
CA LEU A 135 -12.78 18.13 16.00
C LEU A 135 -11.83 19.04 15.22
N THR A 136 -10.95 19.74 15.95
CA THR A 136 -9.89 20.55 15.39
C THR A 136 -8.57 19.80 15.51
N ILE A 137 -7.86 19.67 14.40
CA ILE A 137 -6.52 19.09 14.33
C ILE A 137 -5.52 20.22 14.47
N TYR A 138 -4.66 20.13 15.48
CA TYR A 138 -3.63 21.15 15.75
C TYR A 138 -2.20 20.61 15.65
N SER A 139 -2.03 19.29 15.66
CA SER A 139 -0.72 18.65 15.52
C SER A 139 -0.84 17.35 14.73
N LEU A 140 0.11 17.13 13.83
CA LEU A 140 0.29 15.90 13.07
C LEU A 140 1.53 15.19 13.60
N SER A 141 1.33 14.07 14.27
CA SER A 141 2.40 13.28 14.89
C SER A 141 3.05 12.34 13.88
N ASP A 142 2.26 11.80 12.96
CA ASP A 142 2.70 10.82 11.97
C ASP A 142 1.82 10.92 10.73
N ILE A 143 2.39 10.72 9.55
CA ILE A 143 1.65 10.67 8.30
C ILE A 143 2.39 9.81 7.28
N ASP A 144 1.65 9.00 6.55
CA ASP A 144 2.26 8.22 5.47
C ASP A 144 2.84 9.15 4.38
N PRO A 145 3.88 8.70 3.67
CA PRO A 145 4.45 9.47 2.56
C PRO A 145 3.48 9.64 1.38
N PRO A 146 3.70 10.64 0.52
CA PRO A 146 2.85 10.89 -0.65
C PRO A 146 2.87 9.72 -1.65
N ILE A 147 4.03 9.07 -1.80
CA ILE A 147 4.22 7.84 -2.58
C ILE A 147 4.29 6.68 -1.60
N PHE A 148 3.34 5.75 -1.70
CA PHE A 148 3.26 4.58 -0.83
C PHE A 148 2.31 3.54 -1.43
N PRO A 149 2.57 2.22 -1.28
CA PRO A 149 1.78 1.14 -1.89
C PRO A 149 0.48 0.88 -1.14
N SER A 150 -0.32 1.93 -0.96
CA SER A 150 -1.69 1.90 -0.46
C SER A 150 -2.45 3.04 -1.12
N PRO A 151 -3.68 2.79 -1.63
CA PRO A 151 -4.52 3.86 -2.18
C PRO A 151 -4.98 4.88 -1.12
N HIS A 152 -4.81 4.56 0.17
CA HIS A 152 -5.29 5.36 1.29
C HIS A 152 -4.12 5.82 2.15
N ARG A 153 -4.16 7.08 2.61
CA ARG A 153 -3.11 7.69 3.43
C ARG A 153 -3.50 7.64 4.89
N GLU A 154 -2.69 6.98 5.70
CA GLU A 154 -2.85 6.94 7.15
C GLU A 154 -2.13 8.12 7.80
N PHE A 155 -2.67 8.58 8.93
CA PHE A 155 -2.11 9.66 9.71
C PHE A 155 -2.47 9.50 11.19
N LYS A 156 -1.64 10.08 12.05
CA LYS A 156 -1.88 10.24 13.49
C LYS A 156 -1.80 11.71 13.83
N ALA A 157 -2.83 12.23 14.45
CA ALA A 157 -2.96 13.62 14.81
C ALA A 157 -3.48 13.76 16.23
N VAL A 158 -3.17 14.87 16.88
CA VAL A 158 -3.81 15.21 18.15
C VAL A 158 -4.98 16.13 17.85
N VAL A 159 -6.13 15.80 18.42
CA VAL A 159 -7.40 16.49 18.17
C VAL A 159 -8.05 16.98 19.45
N GLU A 160 -8.68 18.13 19.34
CA GLU A 160 -9.50 18.72 20.40
C GLU A 160 -10.78 19.25 19.79
N GLY A 161 -11.91 19.06 20.45
CA GLY A 161 -13.20 19.45 19.90
C GLY A 161 -14.35 19.22 20.86
N LYS A 162 -15.55 19.14 20.30
CA LYS A 162 -16.78 18.95 21.09
C LYS A 162 -17.75 18.02 20.38
N THR A 163 -18.57 17.32 21.17
CA THR A 163 -19.77 16.66 20.65
C THR A 163 -20.83 17.69 20.24
N THR A 164 -21.54 17.43 19.14
CA THR A 164 -22.63 18.30 18.63
C THR A 164 -24.00 17.79 19.11
N GLY A 165 -24.09 17.38 20.38
CA GLY A 165 -25.32 16.88 21.02
C GLY A 165 -25.99 17.89 21.96
N ASP A 166 -27.01 17.44 22.71
CA ASP A 166 -27.76 18.28 23.67
C ASP A 166 -26.89 18.87 24.78
N VAL A 167 -25.82 18.16 25.17
CA VAL A 167 -24.77 18.67 26.07
C VAL A 167 -23.41 18.53 25.36
N PRO A 168 -22.77 19.64 24.95
CA PRO A 168 -21.49 19.58 24.28
C PRO A 168 -20.40 19.21 25.28
N LEU A 169 -19.87 18.00 25.16
CA LEU A 169 -18.74 17.52 25.95
C LEU A 169 -17.44 17.83 25.21
N GLY A 170 -16.46 18.36 25.94
CA GLY A 170 -15.11 18.55 25.41
C GLY A 170 -14.46 17.20 25.12
N ILE A 171 -13.84 17.09 23.95
CA ILE A 171 -13.10 15.91 23.52
C ILE A 171 -11.65 16.30 23.33
N ARG A 172 -10.74 15.52 23.92
CA ARG A 172 -9.31 15.57 23.59
C ARG A 172 -8.82 14.15 23.37
N ALA A 173 -8.18 13.89 22.24
CA ALA A 173 -7.78 12.53 21.89
C ALA A 173 -6.62 12.52 20.88
N SER A 174 -6.01 11.35 20.73
CA SER A 174 -5.14 11.04 19.60
C SER A 174 -5.98 10.41 18.49
N LEU A 175 -6.15 11.11 17.38
CA LEU A 175 -6.83 10.63 16.18
C LEU A 175 -5.87 9.80 15.33
N GLN A 176 -6.15 8.51 15.17
CA GLN A 176 -5.55 7.68 14.13
C GLN A 176 -6.56 7.51 13.00
N GLY A 177 -6.26 8.08 11.83
CA GLY A 177 -7.19 8.12 10.69
C GLY A 177 -6.57 7.58 9.41
N ARG A 178 -7.43 7.05 8.54
CA ARG A 178 -7.12 6.59 7.18
C ARG A 178 -8.01 7.31 6.19
N ILE A 179 -7.41 8.09 5.29
CA ILE A 179 -8.13 8.84 4.26
C ILE A 179 -8.27 7.98 3.02
N ARG A 180 -9.51 7.70 2.63
CA ARG A 180 -9.83 6.87 1.47
C ARG A 180 -9.46 7.59 0.17
N ASN A 181 -8.86 6.82 -0.74
CA ASN A 181 -8.50 7.22 -2.10
C ASN A 181 -7.76 8.56 -2.21
N SER A 182 -6.91 8.87 -1.22
CA SER A 182 -6.14 10.11 -1.22
C SER A 182 -4.95 10.08 -2.19
N ARG A 183 -4.49 8.90 -2.61
CA ARG A 183 -3.38 8.74 -3.57
C ARG A 183 -3.89 8.40 -4.96
N SER A 184 -3.21 8.93 -5.97
CA SER A 184 -3.46 8.52 -7.35
C SER A 184 -2.87 7.14 -7.61
N PHE A 185 -3.38 6.44 -8.64
CA PHE A 185 -2.84 5.15 -9.08
C PHE A 185 -1.31 5.19 -9.30
N ALA A 186 -0.81 6.26 -9.90
CA ALA A 186 0.62 6.42 -10.21
C ALA A 186 1.51 6.63 -8.97
N ASP A 187 0.92 6.89 -7.80
CA ASP A 187 1.66 7.12 -6.54
C ASP A 187 1.60 5.91 -5.59
N TYR A 188 0.77 4.90 -5.90
CA TYR A 188 0.72 3.68 -5.11
C TYR A 188 1.06 2.40 -5.89
N TYR A 189 0.87 2.36 -7.21
CA TYR A 189 1.10 1.14 -7.98
C TYR A 189 2.58 0.74 -8.00
N CYS A 190 2.93 -0.38 -7.37
CA CYS A 190 4.33 -0.81 -7.19
C CYS A 190 5.20 0.26 -6.52
N ALA A 191 4.64 1.05 -5.60
CA ALA A 191 5.44 1.96 -4.80
C ALA A 191 6.30 1.18 -3.79
N PRO A 192 7.50 1.67 -3.41
CA PRO A 192 8.35 1.01 -2.44
C PRO A 192 7.69 0.89 -1.06
N LEU A 193 7.92 -0.24 -0.39
CA LEU A 193 7.64 -0.37 1.03
C LEU A 193 8.86 0.04 1.85
N ASP A 194 8.63 0.78 2.93
CA ASP A 194 9.55 0.93 4.04
C ASP A 194 9.29 -0.15 5.11
N ASP A 195 10.12 -0.21 6.15
CA ASP A 195 10.04 -1.24 7.19
C ASP A 195 8.68 -1.22 7.92
N THR A 196 8.19 -0.01 8.24
CA THR A 196 6.87 0.19 8.86
C THR A 196 5.75 -0.34 7.96
N GLY A 197 5.81 -0.02 6.67
CA GLY A 197 4.88 -0.53 5.67
C GLY A 197 4.94 -2.04 5.51
N LEU A 198 6.12 -2.64 5.62
CA LEU A 198 6.31 -4.08 5.52
C LEU A 198 5.69 -4.80 6.72
N VAL A 199 5.94 -4.32 7.93
CA VAL A 199 5.31 -4.83 9.16
C VAL A 199 3.79 -4.71 9.05
N GLN A 200 3.29 -3.57 8.58
CA GLN A 200 1.86 -3.38 8.37
C GLN A 200 1.29 -4.32 7.29
N ALA A 201 2.00 -4.53 6.18
CA ALA A 201 1.58 -5.45 5.13
C ALA A 201 1.50 -6.90 5.67
N HIS A 202 2.51 -7.34 6.41
CA HIS A 202 2.50 -8.64 7.08
C HIS A 202 1.38 -8.74 8.13
N GLY A 203 1.12 -7.69 8.90
CA GLY A 203 0.05 -7.67 9.89
C GLY A 203 -1.35 -7.71 9.27
N ASN A 204 -1.59 -6.92 8.22
CA ASN A 204 -2.92 -6.76 7.63
C ASN A 204 -3.28 -7.88 6.66
N LEU A 205 -2.33 -8.34 5.83
CA LEU A 205 -2.57 -9.34 4.79
C LEU A 205 -2.12 -10.75 5.23
N GLY A 206 -1.20 -10.84 6.19
CA GLY A 206 -0.63 -12.12 6.64
C GLY A 206 -0.11 -12.95 5.46
N LYS A 207 -0.64 -14.17 5.34
CA LYS A 207 -0.25 -15.14 4.30
C LYS A 207 -0.52 -14.66 2.88
N TYR A 208 -1.50 -13.78 2.67
CA TYR A 208 -1.83 -13.28 1.33
C TYR A 208 -0.71 -12.39 0.76
N PHE A 209 0.01 -11.68 1.63
CA PHE A 209 1.17 -10.89 1.21
C PHE A 209 2.30 -11.79 0.68
N GLU A 210 2.62 -12.86 1.41
CA GLU A 210 3.63 -13.85 1.01
C GLU A 210 3.23 -14.57 -0.29
N LEU A 211 1.97 -14.97 -0.42
CA LEU A 211 1.44 -15.56 -1.65
C LEU A 211 1.51 -14.57 -2.82
N GLY A 212 1.21 -13.30 -2.60
CA GLY A 212 1.35 -12.26 -3.61
C GLY A 212 2.78 -12.12 -4.13
N MET A 213 3.76 -12.13 -3.21
CA MET A 213 5.19 -12.12 -3.58
C MET A 213 5.57 -13.38 -4.36
N MET A 214 5.14 -14.57 -3.91
CA MET A 214 5.39 -15.85 -4.60
C MET A 214 4.81 -15.86 -6.01
N TYR A 215 3.57 -15.41 -6.20
CA TYR A 215 2.91 -15.39 -7.51
C TYR A 215 3.61 -14.45 -8.49
N THR A 216 4.02 -13.28 -8.03
CA THR A 216 4.75 -12.31 -8.86
C THR A 216 6.16 -12.80 -9.20
N MET A 217 6.84 -13.49 -8.28
CA MET A 217 8.11 -14.17 -8.56
C MET A 217 7.94 -15.29 -9.59
N ILE A 218 6.97 -16.18 -9.41
CA ILE A 218 6.67 -17.27 -10.34
C ILE A 218 6.35 -16.70 -11.73
N ALA A 219 5.55 -15.63 -11.79
CA ALA A 219 5.22 -15.00 -13.06
C ALA A 219 6.47 -14.52 -13.82
N GLY A 220 7.42 -13.91 -13.12
CA GLY A 220 8.65 -13.44 -13.75
C GLY A 220 9.62 -14.55 -14.11
N LEU A 221 9.75 -15.60 -13.29
CA LEU A 221 10.49 -16.81 -13.67
C LEU A 221 9.90 -17.49 -14.90
N LEU A 222 8.57 -17.62 -14.97
CA LEU A 222 7.87 -18.13 -16.15
C LEU A 222 8.13 -17.27 -17.39
N ASN A 223 8.25 -15.95 -17.22
CA ASN A 223 8.59 -15.07 -18.35
C ASN A 223 10.02 -15.29 -18.85
N VAL A 224 10.98 -15.51 -17.94
CA VAL A 224 12.36 -15.89 -18.32
C VAL A 224 12.36 -17.21 -19.09
N LEU A 225 11.64 -18.22 -18.60
CA LEU A 225 11.53 -19.51 -19.28
C LEU A 225 10.89 -19.38 -20.67
N ALA A 226 9.85 -18.56 -20.81
CA ALA A 226 9.22 -18.30 -22.10
C ALA A 226 10.15 -17.57 -23.09
N ILE A 227 10.96 -16.63 -22.62
CA ILE A 227 11.99 -15.97 -23.44
C ILE A 227 13.04 -17.00 -23.88
N TRP A 228 13.44 -17.90 -22.98
CA TRP A 228 14.42 -18.95 -23.30
C TRP A 228 13.87 -19.94 -24.33
N ASP A 229 12.63 -20.42 -24.16
CA ASP A 229 11.93 -21.27 -25.12
C ASP A 229 11.80 -20.61 -26.50
N ALA A 230 11.49 -19.30 -26.53
CA ALA A 230 11.44 -18.54 -27.77
C ALA A 230 12.83 -18.34 -28.43
N PHE A 231 13.91 -18.33 -27.65
CA PHE A 231 15.28 -18.15 -28.14
C PHE A 231 15.88 -19.45 -28.71
N GLU A 232 15.67 -20.59 -28.04
CA GLU A 232 16.09 -21.90 -28.57
C GLU A 232 15.29 -22.30 -29.81
N GLY A 233 14.13 -21.67 -30.00
CA GLY A 233 13.24 -21.90 -31.12
C GLY A 233 12.31 -23.10 -30.84
N PRO A 234 11.20 -23.20 -31.57
CA PRO A 234 10.32 -24.36 -31.46
C PRO A 234 11.14 -25.63 -31.70
N ALA A 235 10.90 -26.66 -30.88
CA ALA A 235 11.44 -28.00 -31.09
C ALA A 235 10.86 -28.60 -32.39
N TYR A 236 11.32 -28.10 -33.53
CA TYR A 236 11.23 -28.82 -34.79
C TYR A 236 12.20 -29.98 -34.66
N GLY A 237 11.67 -31.13 -34.25
CA GLY A 237 12.27 -32.41 -34.62
C GLY A 237 12.30 -32.45 -36.14
N TYR A 238 13.40 -32.00 -36.75
CA TYR A 238 13.72 -32.38 -38.11
C TYR A 238 13.75 -33.91 -38.12
N GLY A 239 12.91 -34.48 -38.97
CA GLY A 239 12.43 -35.84 -38.87
C GLY A 239 13.54 -36.89 -38.77
N ASP A 240 13.29 -37.85 -37.90
CA ASP A 240 13.63 -39.26 -38.14
C ASP A 240 12.81 -39.76 -39.35
N GLU A 241 12.96 -39.13 -40.53
CA GLU A 241 12.62 -39.77 -41.79
C GLU A 241 13.88 -40.50 -42.22
N ASP A 242 13.94 -41.80 -41.93
CA ASP A 242 14.99 -42.70 -42.37
C ASP A 242 15.26 -42.50 -43.88
N GLU A 243 16.47 -42.04 -44.24
CA GLU A 243 16.99 -42.10 -45.61
C GLU A 243 17.30 -43.56 -45.99
N ASP A 244 16.33 -44.48 -45.95
CA ASP A 244 16.58 -45.91 -46.19
C ASP A 244 15.43 -46.61 -46.95
N ASP A 245 15.02 -46.15 -48.14
CA ASP A 245 14.39 -47.06 -49.12
C ASP A 245 14.40 -46.54 -50.58
N ALA A 246 15.56 -46.51 -51.24
CA ALA A 246 15.61 -46.38 -52.71
C ALA A 246 16.73 -47.18 -53.40
N SER A 247 17.29 -48.22 -52.76
CA SER A 247 18.18 -49.18 -53.41
C SER A 247 17.52 -50.56 -53.55
N LYS A 248 16.56 -50.70 -54.47
CA LYS A 248 16.15 -52.01 -55.00
C LYS A 248 16.39 -52.05 -56.51
N PRO A 249 17.28 -52.92 -57.03
CA PRO A 249 17.50 -53.04 -58.46
C PRO A 249 16.29 -53.72 -59.13
N GLN A 250 15.86 -53.18 -60.27
CA GLN A 250 14.82 -53.77 -61.12
C GLN A 250 15.32 -55.11 -61.71
N PRO A 251 14.47 -56.17 -61.77
CA PRO A 251 14.83 -57.38 -62.47
C PRO A 251 14.81 -57.13 -63.98
N ALA A 252 15.89 -57.51 -64.66
CA ALA A 252 16.01 -57.44 -66.11
C ALA A 252 15.06 -58.44 -66.80
N THR A 253 14.27 -57.94 -67.74
CA THR A 253 13.56 -58.76 -68.74
C THR A 253 14.52 -59.27 -69.81
N ALA A 254 14.65 -60.59 -69.95
CA ALA A 254 14.75 -61.34 -71.21
C ALA A 254 14.57 -62.84 -70.93
#